data_AF-A0AAE0BLB0-F1
#
_entry.id   AF-A0AAE0BLB0-F1
#
_cell.length_a   1.000
_cell.length_b   1.000
_cell.length_c   1.000
_cell.angle_alpha   90.00
_cell.angle_beta   90.00
_cell.angle_gamma   90.00
#
_symmetry.space_group_name_H-M   'P 1'
#
loop_
_entity.id
_entity.type
_entity.pdbx_description
1 polymer ?
#
loop_
_entity_poly.entity_id
_entity_poly.type
_entity_poly.pdbx_seq_one_letter_code
_entity_poly.pdbx_strand_id
1 'polypeptide(L)'
;MGSGGRLAMFFSDTIPHEVLPAYAQRHAVTLWFYDATERSRAVKTGQVQGQAHFHTPQVLGSQQDNADVQAQAFIKDILTENRKPSDIQQRIQRMHPGAIEVVASITGASSAESFLDGIRSLTPQSLSQLRTSLIDMGI
;
A
#
# COMPACT_ATOMS: atom_id res chain seq x y z
N MET A 1 22.37 30.85 -10.67
CA MET A 1 23.23 29.64 -10.68
C MET A 1 22.50 28.52 -9.95
N GLY A 2 22.14 27.46 -10.65
CA GLY A 2 21.37 26.33 -10.09
C GLY A 2 22.26 25.50 -9.16
N SER A 3 21.79 25.29 -7.93
CA SER A 3 22.55 24.58 -6.92
C SER A 3 22.16 23.11 -6.85
N GLY A 4 22.44 22.37 -7.91
CA GLY A 4 22.37 20.91 -7.89
C GLY A 4 23.45 20.32 -6.96
N GLY A 5 23.26 19.07 -6.52
CA GLY A 5 24.29 18.30 -5.81
C GLY A 5 24.47 18.59 -4.32
N ARG A 6 23.50 19.25 -3.67
CA ARG A 6 23.52 19.44 -2.20
C ARG A 6 22.79 18.30 -1.49
N LEU A 7 23.40 17.77 -0.43
CA LEU A 7 22.78 16.86 0.52
C LEU A 7 22.55 17.60 1.85
N ALA A 8 21.36 17.47 2.42
CA ALA A 8 21.05 17.92 3.76
C ALA A 8 20.69 16.71 4.62
N MET A 9 21.26 16.64 5.84
CA MET A 9 20.99 15.59 6.82
C MET A 9 20.70 16.27 8.16
N PHE A 10 19.66 15.81 8.84
CA PHE A 10 19.29 16.30 10.16
C PHE A 10 18.53 15.20 10.90
N PHE A 11 18.57 15.25 12.24
CA PHE A 11 17.81 14.34 13.08
C PHE A 11 16.32 14.64 12.96
N SER A 12 15.54 13.60 12.71
CA SER A 12 14.11 13.68 12.38
C SER A 12 13.23 14.17 13.52
N ASP A 13 13.64 13.91 14.75
CA ASP A 13 12.90 14.14 15.98
C ASP A 13 13.22 15.49 16.64
N THR A 14 14.44 16.00 16.49
CA THR A 14 14.89 17.18 17.23
C THR A 14 14.86 18.49 16.45
N ILE A 15 14.74 18.46 15.12
CA ILE A 15 14.89 19.67 14.28
C ILE A 15 13.56 20.12 13.70
N PRO A 16 12.91 21.15 14.30
CA PRO A 16 11.80 21.85 13.65
C PRO A 16 12.29 22.50 12.37
N HIS A 17 11.56 22.31 11.28
CA HIS A 17 11.89 22.90 9.99
C HIS A 17 10.64 23.21 9.19
N GLU A 18 10.70 24.28 8.40
CA GLU A 18 9.66 24.67 7.46
C GLU A 18 10.27 24.99 6.08
N VAL A 19 9.45 24.89 5.04
CA VAL A 19 9.84 25.26 3.67
C VAL A 19 9.11 26.54 3.29
N LEU A 20 9.88 27.61 3.05
CA LEU A 20 9.33 28.88 2.59
C LEU A 20 8.82 28.81 1.15
N PRO A 21 7.89 29.71 0.74
CA PRO A 21 7.39 29.77 -0.62
C PRO A 21 8.50 29.85 -1.68
N ALA A 22 8.32 29.12 -2.78
CA ALA A 22 9.21 29.13 -3.94
C ALA A 22 8.49 29.72 -5.16
N TYR A 23 9.16 30.64 -5.86
CA TYR A 23 8.62 31.29 -7.07
C TYR A 23 9.16 30.67 -8.37
N ALA A 24 9.71 29.45 -8.28
CA ALA A 24 10.21 28.65 -9.39
C ALA A 24 10.10 27.15 -9.04
N GLN A 25 10.14 26.27 -10.05
CA GLN A 25 10.13 24.82 -9.83
C GLN A 25 11.36 24.37 -9.03
N ARG A 26 11.13 23.53 -8.01
CA ARG A 26 12.16 22.96 -7.13
C ARG A 26 11.90 21.46 -6.96
N HIS A 27 12.92 20.66 -7.23
CA HIS A 27 12.89 19.21 -7.03
C HIS A 27 13.83 18.81 -5.89
N ALA A 28 13.46 17.80 -5.12
CA ALA A 28 14.26 17.20 -4.06
C ALA A 28 13.90 15.71 -3.91
N VAL A 29 14.83 14.92 -3.37
CA VAL A 29 14.61 13.52 -2.98
C VAL A 29 14.93 13.41 -1.49
N THR A 30 14.06 12.75 -0.73
CA THR A 30 14.17 12.63 0.72
C THR A 30 14.28 11.17 1.13
N LEU A 31 15.26 10.84 1.98
CA LEU A 31 15.44 9.51 2.55
C LEU A 31 15.32 9.59 4.07
N TRP A 32 14.66 8.61 4.68
CA TRP A 32 14.58 8.44 6.14
C TRP A 32 15.36 7.20 6.54
N PHE A 33 16.34 7.38 7.42
CA PHE A 33 17.10 6.27 7.99
C PHE A 33 16.49 5.89 9.34
N TYR A 34 16.15 4.61 9.49
CA TYR A 34 15.57 4.11 10.73
C TYR A 34 16.64 3.65 11.70
N ASP A 35 16.51 4.03 12.98
CA ASP A 35 17.18 3.32 14.06
C ASP A 35 16.54 1.94 14.25
N ALA A 36 17.37 0.91 14.38
CA ALA A 36 16.89 -0.48 14.46
C ALA A 36 16.08 -0.74 15.74
N THR A 37 16.47 -0.12 16.86
CA THR A 37 15.82 -0.32 18.16
C THR A 37 14.49 0.42 18.21
N GLU A 38 14.50 1.69 17.82
CA GLU A 38 13.30 2.52 17.73
C GLU A 38 12.28 1.90 16.80
N ARG A 39 12.69 1.49 15.59
CA ARG A 39 11.82 0.81 14.63
C ARG A 39 11.23 -0.48 15.23
N SER A 40 12.03 -1.29 15.90
CA SER A 40 11.54 -2.54 16.51
C SER A 40 10.49 -2.28 17.59
N ARG A 41 10.65 -1.22 18.40
CA ARG A 41 9.66 -0.80 19.40
C ARG A 41 8.40 -0.23 18.75
N ALA A 42 8.56 0.58 17.71
CA ALA A 42 7.46 1.15 16.95
C ALA A 42 6.60 0.07 16.29
N VAL A 43 7.23 -0.95 15.66
CA VAL A 43 6.52 -2.10 15.09
C VAL A 43 5.72 -2.85 16.15
N LYS A 44 6.33 -3.15 17.30
CA LYS A 44 5.65 -3.83 18.41
C LYS A 44 4.46 -3.04 18.96
N THR A 45 4.59 -1.71 19.06
CA THR A 45 3.55 -0.84 19.63
C THR A 45 2.44 -0.53 18.64
N GLY A 46 2.78 -0.32 17.36
CA GLY A 46 1.83 -0.12 16.27
C GLY A 46 0.97 -1.36 15.98
N GLN A 47 1.44 -2.55 16.36
CA GLN A 47 0.61 -3.77 16.35
C GLN A 47 -0.44 -3.80 17.47
N VAL A 48 -0.24 -3.08 18.57
CA VAL A 48 -1.15 -3.05 19.74
C VAL A 48 -2.16 -1.89 19.63
N GLN A 49 -1.82 -0.83 18.90
CA GLN A 49 -2.66 0.34 18.67
C GLN A 49 -2.93 0.47 17.18
N GLY A 50 -3.95 -0.23 16.68
CA GLY A 50 -4.29 -0.22 15.26
C GLY A 50 -4.51 1.19 14.70
N GLN A 51 -4.09 1.34 13.44
CA GLN A 51 -4.33 2.44 12.49
C GLN A 51 -3.31 3.60 12.46
N ALA A 52 -2.14 3.31 11.88
CA ALA A 52 -1.50 4.26 10.97
C ALA A 52 -1.37 3.56 9.60
N HIS A 53 -2.06 4.10 8.58
CA HIS A 53 -2.07 3.57 7.22
C HIS A 53 -0.69 3.78 6.54
N PHE A 54 0.25 2.87 6.81
CA PHE A 54 1.37 2.57 5.91
C PHE A 54 1.58 1.05 5.91
N HIS A 55 1.39 0.44 4.75
CA HIS A 55 1.40 -1.01 4.55
C HIS A 55 2.84 -1.54 4.54
N THR A 56 3.30 -2.23 5.59
CA THR A 56 4.37 -3.25 5.54
C THR A 56 4.50 -4.05 6.84
N PRO A 57 5.07 -5.27 6.77
CA PRO A 57 4.39 -6.53 7.03
C PRO A 57 4.22 -6.82 8.53
N GLN A 58 3.02 -7.24 8.91
CA GLN A 58 2.70 -7.71 10.24
C GLN A 58 3.31 -9.10 10.47
N VAL A 59 3.96 -9.28 11.62
CA VAL A 59 4.27 -10.58 12.20
C VAL A 59 3.46 -10.68 13.48
N LEU A 60 2.36 -11.45 13.49
CA LEU A 60 2.06 -12.50 14.48
C LEU A 60 0.64 -13.06 14.28
N GLY A 61 0.51 -14.18 13.57
CA GLY A 61 -0.66 -15.05 13.66
C GLY A 61 -0.87 -15.85 12.39
N SER A 62 -0.59 -17.15 12.44
CA SER A 62 -0.54 -18.08 11.30
C SER A 62 -1.79 -18.15 10.40
N GLN A 63 -2.90 -17.50 10.76
CA GLN A 63 -4.09 -17.33 9.91
C GLN A 63 -4.11 -15.96 9.21
N GLN A 64 -3.70 -14.90 9.90
CA GLN A 64 -3.56 -13.55 9.34
C GLN A 64 -2.41 -13.50 8.33
N ASP A 65 -1.29 -14.19 8.63
CA ASP A 65 -0.16 -14.32 7.70
C ASP A 65 -0.61 -14.99 6.38
N ASN A 66 -1.49 -16.00 6.46
CA ASN A 66 -2.05 -16.65 5.28
C ASN A 66 -3.01 -15.74 4.50
N ALA A 67 -3.77 -14.89 5.20
CA ALA A 67 -4.69 -13.93 4.57
C ALA A 67 -3.92 -12.83 3.84
N ASP A 68 -2.89 -12.27 4.47
CA ASP A 68 -2.03 -11.22 3.90
C ASP A 68 -1.25 -11.75 2.70
N VAL A 69 -0.69 -12.97 2.80
CA VAL A 69 -0.01 -13.62 1.68
C VAL A 69 -0.96 -13.88 0.52
N GLN A 70 -2.18 -14.36 0.78
CA GLN A 70 -3.20 -14.54 -0.27
C GLN A 70 -3.61 -13.21 -0.91
N ALA A 71 -3.79 -12.15 -0.12
CA ALA A 71 -4.13 -10.82 -0.60
C ALA A 71 -3.03 -10.23 -1.49
N GLN A 72 -1.78 -10.29 -1.05
CA GLN A 72 -0.62 -9.85 -1.83
C GLN A 72 -0.47 -10.64 -3.13
N ALA A 73 -0.61 -11.96 -3.08
CA ALA A 73 -0.57 -12.81 -4.26
C ALA A 73 -1.71 -12.50 -5.25
N PHE A 74 -2.87 -12.08 -4.75
CA PHE A 74 -4.01 -11.68 -5.57
C PHE A 74 -3.78 -10.30 -6.21
N ILE A 75 -3.34 -9.29 -5.46
CA ILE A 75 -3.02 -7.96 -5.99
C ILE A 75 -1.91 -8.06 -7.04
N LYS A 76 -0.85 -8.83 -6.76
CA LYS A 76 0.23 -9.07 -7.71
C LYS A 76 -0.29 -9.71 -9.00
N ASP A 77 -1.19 -10.68 -8.91
CA ASP A 77 -1.80 -11.33 -10.09
C ASP A 77 -2.64 -10.34 -10.92
N ILE A 78 -3.40 -9.46 -10.26
CA ILE A 78 -4.15 -8.39 -10.94
C ILE A 78 -3.18 -7.45 -11.68
N LEU A 79 -2.06 -7.08 -11.07
CA LEU A 79 -1.10 -6.13 -11.61
C LEU A 79 -0.22 -6.71 -12.72
N THR A 80 0.21 -7.96 -12.57
CA THR A 80 1.26 -8.55 -13.42
C THR A 80 0.72 -9.45 -14.51
N GLU A 81 -0.48 -10.01 -14.35
CA GLU A 81 -1.03 -10.98 -15.30
C GLU A 81 -2.20 -10.39 -16.10
N ASN A 82 -2.23 -10.62 -17.41
CA ASN A 82 -3.33 -10.28 -18.32
C ASN A 82 -4.57 -11.20 -18.11
N ARG A 83 -4.94 -11.41 -16.85
CA ARG A 83 -6.12 -12.19 -16.42
C ARG A 83 -7.39 -11.55 -16.97
N LYS A 84 -8.36 -12.40 -17.35
CA LYS A 84 -9.70 -11.96 -17.73
C LYS A 84 -10.54 -11.72 -16.47
N PRO A 85 -11.59 -10.87 -16.54
CA PRO A 85 -12.47 -10.63 -15.39
C PRO A 85 -13.06 -11.92 -14.80
N SER A 86 -13.41 -12.89 -15.63
CA SER A 86 -13.90 -14.21 -15.20
C SER A 86 -12.91 -14.95 -14.30
N ASP A 87 -11.62 -14.85 -14.58
CA ASP A 87 -10.57 -15.55 -13.83
C ASP A 87 -10.41 -14.92 -12.43
N ILE A 88 -10.50 -13.59 -12.36
CA ILE A 88 -10.46 -12.82 -11.12
C ILE A 88 -11.69 -13.14 -10.26
N GLN A 89 -12.87 -13.19 -10.87
CA GLN A 89 -14.12 -13.56 -10.21
C GLN A 89 -14.10 -14.99 -9.64
N GLN A 90 -13.52 -15.95 -10.36
CA GLN A 90 -13.37 -17.31 -9.85
C GLN A 90 -12.32 -17.41 -8.74
N ARG A 91 -11.24 -16.64 -8.85
CA ARG A 91 -10.16 -16.66 -7.86
C ARG A 91 -10.62 -16.11 -6.52
N ILE A 92 -11.37 -15.01 -6.52
CA ILE A 92 -11.83 -14.40 -5.26
C ILE A 92 -12.78 -15.31 -4.47
N GLN A 93 -13.57 -16.15 -5.14
CA GLN A 93 -14.45 -17.13 -4.50
C GLN A 93 -13.69 -18.20 -3.70
N ARG A 94 -12.41 -18.41 -4.00
CA ARG A 94 -11.55 -19.38 -3.32
C ARG A 94 -10.67 -18.75 -2.23
N MET A 95 -10.73 -17.43 -2.07
CA MET A 95 -9.92 -16.71 -1.09
C MET A 95 -10.50 -16.82 0.31
N HIS A 96 -9.63 -16.82 1.30
CA HIS A 96 -10.05 -16.72 2.69
C HIS A 96 -10.78 -15.39 2.95
N PRO A 97 -11.85 -15.34 3.76
CA PRO A 97 -12.58 -14.10 4.05
C PRO A 97 -11.68 -12.96 4.55
N GLY A 98 -10.74 -13.25 5.44
CA GLY A 98 -9.76 -12.26 5.91
C GLY A 98 -8.86 -11.71 4.79
N ALA A 99 -8.55 -12.50 3.76
CA ALA A 99 -7.79 -12.00 2.61
C ALA A 99 -8.61 -11.03 1.76
N ILE A 100 -9.92 -11.25 1.66
CA ILE A 100 -10.84 -10.37 0.94
C ILE A 100 -10.92 -9.01 1.66
N GLU A 101 -10.97 -8.99 2.99
CA GLU A 101 -10.93 -7.75 3.77
C GLU A 101 -9.64 -6.95 3.53
N VAL A 102 -8.49 -7.64 3.51
CA VAL A 102 -7.20 -7.02 3.23
C VAL A 102 -7.17 -6.42 1.82
N VAL A 103 -7.63 -7.17 0.80
CA VAL A 103 -7.70 -6.67 -0.58
C VAL A 103 -8.67 -5.48 -0.71
N ALA A 104 -9.83 -5.53 -0.04
CA ALA A 104 -10.78 -4.43 -0.02
C ALA A 104 -10.14 -3.15 0.56
N SER A 105 -9.37 -3.28 1.64
CA SER A 105 -8.62 -2.16 2.22
C SER A 105 -7.53 -1.62 1.28
N ILE A 106 -6.81 -2.49 0.57
CA ILE A 106 -5.75 -2.08 -0.38
C ILE A 106 -6.34 -1.34 -1.58
N THR A 107 -7.47 -1.81 -2.07
CA THR A 107 -8.15 -1.23 -3.24
C THR A 107 -9.00 -0.01 -2.90
N GLY A 108 -9.10 0.37 -1.62
CA GLY A 108 -9.87 1.53 -1.16
C GLY A 108 -11.39 1.32 -1.17
N ALA A 109 -11.85 0.07 -1.19
CA ALA A 109 -13.28 -0.24 -1.07
C ALA A 109 -13.80 0.07 0.34
N SER A 110 -15.04 0.51 0.43
CA SER A 110 -15.67 0.86 1.73
C SER A 110 -15.93 -0.35 2.63
N SER A 111 -16.01 -1.55 2.06
CA SER A 111 -16.13 -2.82 2.76
C SER A 111 -15.74 -4.00 1.87
N ALA A 112 -15.50 -5.17 2.47
CA ALA A 112 -15.30 -6.42 1.74
C ALA A 112 -16.48 -6.78 0.84
N GLU A 113 -17.72 -6.48 1.27
CA GLU A 113 -18.92 -6.71 0.47
C GLU A 113 -18.99 -5.78 -0.74
N SER A 114 -18.72 -4.48 -0.54
CA SER A 114 -18.64 -3.51 -1.64
C SER A 114 -17.55 -3.88 -2.64
N PHE A 115 -16.43 -4.41 -2.16
CA PHE A 115 -15.37 -4.91 -3.03
C PHE A 115 -15.84 -6.12 -3.85
N LEU A 116 -16.49 -7.10 -3.21
CA LEU A 116 -17.02 -8.28 -3.88
C LEU A 116 -18.07 -7.93 -4.95
N ASP A 117 -18.94 -6.96 -4.69
CA ASP A 117 -19.90 -6.48 -5.68
C ASP A 117 -19.22 -5.78 -6.86
N GLY A 118 -18.16 -5.01 -6.59
CA GLY A 118 -17.28 -4.46 -7.62
C GLY A 118 -16.65 -5.56 -8.48
N ILE A 119 -16.17 -6.65 -7.88
CA ILE A 119 -15.58 -7.78 -8.60
C ILE A 119 -16.64 -8.56 -9.41
N ARG A 120 -17.87 -8.72 -8.88
CA ARG A 120 -18.97 -9.38 -9.61
C ARG A 120 -19.38 -8.59 -10.87
N SER A 121 -19.28 -7.27 -10.83
CA SER A 121 -19.60 -6.37 -11.96
C SER A 121 -18.40 -6.04 -12.85
N LEU A 122 -17.25 -6.66 -12.61
CA LEU A 122 -15.99 -6.35 -13.28
C LEU A 122 -16.04 -6.60 -14.80
N THR A 123 -15.85 -5.53 -15.56
CA THR A 123 -15.68 -5.55 -17.03
C THR A 123 -14.20 -5.45 -17.42
N PRO A 124 -13.81 -5.84 -18.65
CA PRO A 124 -12.44 -5.67 -19.13
C PRO A 124 -11.93 -4.22 -19.04
N GLN A 125 -12.79 -3.24 -19.33
CA GLN A 125 -12.47 -1.82 -19.25
C GLN A 125 -12.23 -1.39 -17.79
N SER A 126 -13.14 -1.75 -16.88
CA SER A 126 -12.97 -1.42 -15.45
C SER A 126 -11.76 -2.09 -14.82
N LEU A 127 -11.40 -3.30 -15.27
CA LEU A 127 -10.18 -3.97 -14.83
C LEU A 127 -8.93 -3.24 -15.32
N SER A 128 -8.93 -2.75 -16.56
CA SER A 128 -7.82 -1.93 -17.06
C SER A 128 -7.67 -0.63 -16.26
N GLN A 129 -8.79 0.03 -15.93
CA GLN A 129 -8.80 1.24 -15.11
C GLN A 129 -8.28 0.98 -13.69
N LEU A 130 -8.69 -0.13 -13.08
CA LEU A 130 -8.20 -0.56 -11.77
C LEU A 130 -6.68 -0.75 -11.78
N ARG A 131 -6.13 -1.41 -12.81
CA ARG A 131 -4.68 -1.58 -12.96
C ARG A 131 -3.96 -0.24 -13.06
N THR A 132 -4.45 0.66 -13.92
CA THR A 132 -3.86 2.01 -14.06
C THR A 132 -3.88 2.74 -12.72
N SER A 133 -5.01 2.72 -12.01
CA SER A 133 -5.13 3.37 -10.70
C SER A 133 -4.16 2.79 -9.67
N LEU A 134 -3.97 1.47 -9.62
CA LEU A 134 -3.04 0.84 -8.68
C LEU A 134 -1.58 1.19 -9.01
N ILE A 135 -1.21 1.20 -10.31
CA ILE A 135 0.11 1.61 -10.78
C ILE A 135 0.38 3.08 -10.43
N ASP A 136 -0.59 3.96 -10.64
CA ASP A 136 -0.48 5.39 -10.34
C ASP A 136 -0.31 5.66 -8.83
N MET A 137 -0.79 4.74 -7.98
CA MET A 137 -0.60 4.77 -6.53
C MET A 137 0.76 4.21 -6.07
N GLY A 138 1.58 3.68 -6.98
CA GLY A 138 2.90 3.11 -6.65
C GLY A 138 2.86 1.76 -5.95
N ILE A 139 1.76 1.01 -6.11
CA ILE A 139 1.60 -0.40 -5.70
C ILE A 139 2.08 -1.31 -6.82
#